data_AF-S3UZF4-F1
#
_entry.id   AF-S3UZF4-F1
#
_cell.length_a   1.000
_cell.length_b   1.000
_cell.length_c   1.000
_cell.angle_alpha   90.00
_cell.angle_beta   90.00
_cell.angle_gamma   90.00
#
_symmetry.space_group_name_H-M   'P 1'
#
loop_
_entity.id
_entity.type
_entity.pdbx_description
1 polymer ?
#
loop_
_entity_poly.entity_id
_entity_poly.type
_entity_poly.pdbx_seq_one_letter_code
_entity_poly.pdbx_strand_id
1 'polypeptide(L)'
;MVLNRVLIVSFTILFFLFSCRDGCKSEENARDTQEKRDIAVSEVDKQEEKNLIIMKLNDPTIKGVYDISFSERWAPKLGSASQGSICAEIEPNQGKIKIKFSGQDNIFSLKLQPMEENNFKVLFENQEILKGVFILESKTPKGVHVKFFQLNEEINPQIRYDEVYSSGYLLENPIHVKSFKTILDCEMEQEISGCWESDEKNRPWKDCRPPGYNNLKYR
;
A
#
# COMPACT_ATOMS: atom_id res chain seq x y z
N MET A 1 40.42 38.00 31.82
CA MET A 1 41.70 37.45 32.32
C MET A 1 41.40 36.70 33.61
N VAL A 2 41.93 35.48 33.77
CA VAL A 2 41.70 34.50 34.85
C VAL A 2 40.30 33.83 34.79
N LEU A 3 40.06 32.64 34.24
CA LEU A 3 40.73 31.32 34.15
C LEU A 3 40.38 30.35 35.31
N ASN A 4 39.84 29.18 34.91
CA ASN A 4 39.87 27.86 35.59
C ASN A 4 39.00 27.65 36.84
N ARG A 5 38.52 26.45 37.19
CA ARG A 5 38.43 25.08 36.64
C ARG A 5 37.70 24.29 37.74
N VAL A 6 36.76 23.39 37.43
CA VAL A 6 36.70 22.07 38.08
C VAL A 6 36.21 21.04 37.06
N LEU A 7 37.12 20.13 36.74
CA LEU A 7 36.98 18.84 36.07
C LEU A 7 36.60 17.79 37.13
N ILE A 8 36.04 16.62 36.73
CA ILE A 8 36.32 15.24 37.22
C ILE A 8 35.15 14.32 36.77
N VAL A 9 35.31 13.54 35.68
CA VAL A 9 35.75 12.11 35.59
C VAL A 9 34.55 11.14 35.80
N SER A 10 33.96 10.55 34.77
CA SER A 10 34.32 9.30 34.07
C SER A 10 34.42 8.06 34.97
N PHE A 11 33.48 7.12 34.84
CA PHE A 11 33.70 5.70 35.19
C PHE A 11 32.87 4.78 34.27
N THR A 12 33.49 4.36 33.17
CA THR A 12 33.21 3.08 32.47
C THR A 12 33.77 1.90 33.28
N ILE A 13 33.36 0.66 32.92
CA ILE A 13 33.94 -0.68 33.26
C ILE A 13 33.04 -1.49 34.25
N LEU A 14 32.68 -2.78 34.12
CA LEU A 14 33.09 -3.93 33.29
C LEU A 14 31.98 -5.02 33.30
N PHE A 15 31.98 -5.86 32.25
CA PHE A 15 31.70 -7.31 32.19
C PHE A 15 31.03 -8.03 33.37
N PHE A 16 29.99 -8.80 33.06
CA PHE A 16 29.92 -10.21 33.47
C PHE A 16 29.46 -11.09 32.29
N LEU A 17 30.43 -11.82 31.73
CA LEU A 17 30.24 -13.04 30.97
C LEU A 17 30.00 -14.22 31.94
N PHE A 18 29.46 -15.30 31.37
CA PHE A 18 29.42 -16.69 31.84
C PHE A 18 28.21 -17.16 32.66
N SER A 19 27.37 -17.98 32.01
CA SER A 19 27.08 -19.34 32.47
C SER A 19 26.64 -20.22 31.30
N CYS A 20 27.61 -20.75 30.55
CA CYS A 20 27.48 -22.09 29.99
C CYS A 20 27.54 -23.07 31.17
N ARG A 21 26.50 -23.86 31.36
CA ARG A 21 26.52 -24.99 32.29
C ARG A 21 26.33 -26.26 31.49
N ASP A 22 27.45 -26.91 31.22
CA ASP A 22 27.54 -28.28 30.76
C ASP A 22 26.81 -29.24 31.72
N GLY A 23 26.03 -30.14 31.12
CA GLY A 23 25.54 -31.37 31.73
C GLY A 23 26.05 -32.55 30.91
N CYS A 24 27.14 -33.15 31.38
CA CYS A 24 27.87 -34.28 30.80
C CYS A 24 27.05 -35.59 30.71
N LYS A 25 27.43 -36.45 29.76
CA LYS A 25 27.86 -37.87 29.92
C LYS A 25 28.13 -38.50 28.54
N SER A 26 29.40 -38.59 28.13
CA SER A 26 30.29 -39.78 28.12
C SER A 26 29.75 -40.95 27.27
N GLU A 27 30.27 -41.12 26.06
CA GLU A 27 31.28 -42.15 25.67
C GLU A 27 30.68 -43.54 25.48
N GLU A 28 30.65 -44.03 24.24
CA GLU A 28 31.41 -45.23 23.84
C GLU A 28 31.27 -45.58 22.35
N ASN A 29 32.43 -45.87 21.76
CA ASN A 29 32.72 -46.89 20.74
C ASN A 29 32.44 -46.64 19.24
N ALA A 30 33.58 -46.37 18.58
CA ALA A 30 34.18 -47.20 17.53
C ALA A 30 33.63 -47.14 16.09
N ARG A 31 34.56 -46.75 15.22
CA ARG A 31 34.61 -46.98 13.77
C ARG A 31 34.14 -48.38 13.38
N ASP A 32 33.28 -48.49 12.36
CA ASP A 32 33.60 -49.27 11.15
C ASP A 32 32.57 -49.09 10.02
N THR A 33 33.13 -48.81 8.83
CA THR A 33 32.78 -49.34 7.50
C THR A 33 31.40 -49.11 6.83
N GLN A 34 31.49 -48.44 5.67
CA GLN A 34 30.81 -48.70 4.38
C GLN A 34 29.28 -48.67 4.22
N GLU A 35 28.88 -47.68 3.39
CA GLU A 35 28.15 -47.87 2.12
C GLU A 35 26.65 -48.24 2.15
N LYS A 36 25.89 -47.49 1.34
CA LYS A 36 24.48 -47.64 0.94
C LYS A 36 23.42 -47.10 1.91
N ARG A 37 23.00 -45.85 1.65
CA ARG A 37 21.64 -45.58 1.16
C ARG A 37 21.60 -44.23 0.45
N ASP A 38 21.50 -44.34 -0.86
CA ASP A 38 21.00 -43.34 -1.79
C ASP A 38 19.70 -42.68 -1.29
N ILE A 39 19.59 -41.40 -1.68
CA ILE A 39 18.38 -40.57 -1.75
C ILE A 39 17.81 -40.15 -0.39
N ALA A 40 18.06 -38.91 0.00
CA ALA A 40 17.00 -37.91 0.14
C ALA A 40 17.56 -36.53 0.54
N VAL A 41 16.99 -35.50 -0.08
CA VAL A 41 16.95 -34.11 0.39
C VAL A 41 18.23 -33.29 0.23
N SER A 42 18.51 -32.87 -1.00
CA SER A 42 19.06 -31.53 -1.25
C SER A 42 18.52 -30.95 -2.56
N GLU A 43 17.20 -31.01 -2.70
CA GLU A 43 16.48 -29.93 -3.36
C GLU A 43 15.75 -29.21 -2.22
N VAL A 44 16.39 -28.18 -1.68
CA VAL A 44 15.65 -27.05 -1.13
C VAL A 44 15.01 -26.42 -2.36
N ASP A 45 13.90 -27.02 -2.75
CA ASP A 45 13.04 -26.57 -3.83
C ASP A 45 12.62 -25.16 -3.44
N LYS A 46 13.09 -24.19 -4.23
CA LYS A 46 12.66 -22.80 -4.16
C LYS A 46 11.18 -22.76 -4.53
N GLN A 47 10.30 -23.08 -3.58
CA GLN A 47 8.92 -22.61 -3.62
C GLN A 47 8.93 -21.12 -3.29
N GLU A 48 9.31 -20.29 -4.28
CA GLU A 48 8.85 -18.92 -4.34
C GLU A 48 7.33 -18.96 -4.42
N GLU A 49 6.68 -18.74 -3.28
CA GLU A 49 5.25 -18.45 -3.24
C GLU A 49 4.96 -17.26 -4.15
N LYS A 50 4.33 -17.51 -5.30
CA LYS A 50 3.77 -16.48 -6.18
C LYS A 50 2.60 -15.78 -5.48
N ASN A 51 2.92 -14.89 -4.55
CA ASN A 51 1.96 -14.12 -3.74
C ASN A 51 1.40 -12.89 -4.47
N LEU A 52 1.93 -12.58 -5.66
CA LEU A 52 1.61 -11.38 -6.44
C LEU A 52 1.58 -11.72 -7.93
N ILE A 53 0.53 -11.28 -8.63
CA ILE A 53 0.40 -11.40 -10.08
C ILE A 53 0.39 -10.00 -10.69
N ILE A 54 1.32 -9.70 -11.59
CA ILE A 54 1.30 -8.46 -12.38
C ILE A 54 0.17 -8.57 -13.41
N MET A 55 -0.76 -7.62 -13.36
CA MET A 55 -1.96 -7.63 -14.19
C MET A 55 -1.71 -6.87 -15.49
N LYS A 56 -2.35 -7.34 -16.57
CA LYS A 56 -2.34 -6.62 -17.85
C LYS A 56 -3.25 -5.40 -17.74
N LEU A 57 -2.82 -4.25 -18.26
CA LEU A 57 -3.62 -3.02 -18.17
C LEU A 57 -5.05 -3.20 -18.72
N ASN A 58 -5.25 -4.00 -19.76
CA ASN A 58 -6.57 -4.24 -20.34
C ASN A 58 -7.41 -5.31 -19.62
N ASP A 59 -6.97 -5.80 -18.46
CA ASP A 59 -7.74 -6.74 -17.65
C ASP A 59 -9.02 -6.05 -17.14
N PRO A 60 -10.22 -6.60 -17.43
CA PRO A 60 -11.48 -5.98 -17.01
C PRO A 60 -11.64 -5.90 -15.49
N THR A 61 -10.93 -6.73 -14.71
CA THR A 61 -10.99 -6.74 -13.24
C THR A 61 -10.33 -5.52 -12.61
N ILE A 62 -9.51 -4.77 -13.36
CA ILE A 62 -8.89 -3.51 -12.90
C ILE A 62 -9.92 -2.37 -12.84
N LYS A 63 -11.03 -2.46 -13.59
CA LYS A 63 -12.01 -1.37 -13.66
C LYS A 63 -12.71 -1.19 -12.30
N GLY A 64 -12.67 0.02 -11.75
CA GLY A 64 -13.46 0.36 -10.57
C GLY A 64 -12.98 1.60 -9.84
N VAL A 65 -13.40 1.73 -8.58
CA VAL A 65 -13.05 2.85 -7.72
C VAL A 65 -12.00 2.40 -6.70
N TYR A 66 -10.94 3.18 -6.57
CA TYR A 66 -9.79 2.91 -5.73
C TYR A 66 -9.67 3.97 -4.65
N ASP A 67 -9.24 3.56 -3.46
CA ASP A 67 -8.68 4.47 -2.46
C ASP A 67 -7.15 4.45 -2.62
N ILE A 68 -6.58 5.61 -2.94
CA ILE A 68 -5.16 5.80 -3.16
C ILE A 68 -4.58 6.62 -2.00
N SER A 69 -3.58 6.03 -1.35
CA SER A 69 -2.79 6.67 -0.29
C SER A 69 -1.64 7.50 -0.84
N PHE A 70 -1.08 8.36 0.04
CA PHE A 70 0.10 9.20 -0.21
C PHE A 70 -0.09 10.18 -1.39
N SER A 71 -1.07 11.07 -1.24
CA SER A 71 -1.43 12.08 -2.24
C SER A 71 -0.38 13.16 -2.46
N GLU A 72 0.58 13.32 -1.57
CA GLU A 72 1.68 14.28 -1.67
C GLU A 72 2.55 14.06 -2.92
N ARG A 73 2.55 12.84 -3.48
CA ARG A 73 3.21 12.56 -4.76
C ARG A 73 2.40 13.07 -5.97
N TRP A 74 1.09 13.21 -5.82
CA TRP A 74 0.16 13.64 -6.86
C TRP A 74 -0.08 15.14 -6.82
N ALA A 75 -0.30 15.70 -5.64
CA ALA A 75 -0.80 17.06 -5.46
C ALA A 75 0.08 18.12 -6.16
N PRO A 76 1.42 18.13 -6.04
CA PRO A 76 2.27 19.10 -6.75
C PRO A 76 2.19 18.98 -8.28
N LYS A 77 1.99 17.76 -8.79
CA LYS A 77 1.91 17.49 -10.24
C LYS A 77 0.57 17.94 -10.84
N LEU A 78 -0.43 18.11 -9.99
CA LEU A 78 -1.78 18.54 -10.35
C LEU A 78 -2.10 19.98 -9.89
N GLY A 79 -1.10 20.70 -9.36
CA GLY A 79 -1.29 22.05 -8.84
C GLY A 79 -2.24 22.12 -7.62
N SER A 80 -2.35 21.03 -6.86
CA SER A 80 -3.17 20.94 -5.65
C SER A 80 -2.30 21.05 -4.40
N ALA A 81 -2.88 21.63 -3.33
CA ALA A 81 -2.29 21.68 -2.00
C ALA A 81 -2.73 20.53 -1.08
N SER A 82 -3.44 19.51 -1.60
CA SER A 82 -3.96 18.42 -0.77
C SER A 82 -2.84 17.54 -0.18
N GLN A 83 -3.12 16.99 1.00
CA GLN A 83 -2.30 16.00 1.70
C GLN A 83 -3.13 14.77 2.16
N GLY A 84 -4.37 14.63 1.67
CA GLY A 84 -5.32 13.58 2.10
C GLY A 84 -5.25 12.28 1.31
N SER A 85 -6.25 11.41 1.47
CA SER A 85 -6.46 10.28 0.55
C SER A 85 -7.01 10.76 -0.80
N ILE A 86 -6.96 9.88 -1.80
CA ILE A 86 -7.50 10.13 -3.13
C ILE A 86 -8.55 9.06 -3.44
N CYS A 87 -9.77 9.48 -3.76
CA CYS A 87 -10.74 8.62 -4.43
C CYS A 87 -10.48 8.65 -5.94
N ALA A 88 -10.23 7.50 -6.55
CA ALA A 88 -9.91 7.39 -7.97
C ALA A 88 -10.87 6.45 -8.71
N GLU A 89 -11.39 6.87 -9.87
CA GLU A 89 -12.17 6.04 -10.78
C GLU A 89 -11.28 5.66 -11.97
N ILE A 90 -11.00 4.38 -12.12
CA ILE A 90 -10.08 3.83 -13.13
C ILE A 90 -10.88 3.06 -14.19
N GLU A 91 -10.76 3.51 -15.44
CA GLU A 91 -11.31 2.84 -16.62
C GLU A 91 -10.17 2.50 -17.59
N PRO A 92 -9.48 1.37 -17.39
CA PRO A 92 -8.20 1.13 -18.05
C PRO A 92 -8.36 0.88 -19.56
N ASN A 93 -9.45 0.23 -19.99
CA ASN A 93 -9.78 0.04 -21.40
C ASN A 93 -10.07 1.34 -22.15
N GLN A 94 -10.48 2.39 -21.44
CA GLN A 94 -10.62 3.73 -22.01
C GLN A 94 -9.35 4.57 -21.86
N GLY A 95 -8.32 4.04 -21.18
CA GLY A 95 -7.12 4.77 -20.83
C GLY A 95 -7.41 5.98 -19.94
N LYS A 96 -8.39 5.88 -19.02
CA LYS A 96 -8.83 7.01 -18.19
C LYS A 96 -8.65 6.71 -16.71
N ILE A 97 -8.22 7.73 -15.98
CA ILE A 97 -8.32 7.78 -14.53
C ILE A 97 -8.86 9.15 -14.16
N LYS A 98 -9.91 9.18 -13.34
CA LYS A 98 -10.35 10.40 -12.67
C LYS A 98 -9.93 10.30 -11.22
N ILE A 99 -9.47 11.40 -10.63
CA ILE A 99 -9.16 11.43 -9.20
C ILE A 99 -9.75 12.67 -8.55
N LYS A 100 -10.07 12.53 -7.26
CA LYS A 100 -10.43 13.64 -6.40
C LYS A 100 -9.69 13.48 -5.07
N PHE A 101 -9.04 14.55 -4.66
CA PHE A 101 -8.41 14.60 -3.35
C PHE A 101 -9.48 14.81 -2.29
N SER A 102 -9.33 14.14 -1.15
CA SER A 102 -10.22 14.33 0.00
C SER A 102 -10.31 15.82 0.39
N GLY A 103 -11.53 16.29 0.64
CA GLY A 103 -11.80 17.68 1.06
C GLY A 103 -11.65 18.75 -0.04
N GLN A 104 -11.55 18.37 -1.31
CA GLN A 104 -11.49 19.31 -2.44
C GLN A 104 -12.60 19.06 -3.43
N ASP A 105 -13.17 20.10 -4.04
CA ASP A 105 -14.27 19.93 -5.01
C ASP A 105 -13.82 19.49 -6.40
N ASN A 106 -12.54 19.71 -6.73
CA ASN A 106 -12.02 19.49 -8.08
C ASN A 106 -11.78 18.01 -8.38
N ILE A 107 -12.36 17.54 -9.49
CA ILE A 107 -12.06 16.23 -10.08
C ILE A 107 -11.05 16.43 -11.21
N PHE A 108 -9.89 15.80 -11.11
CA PHE A 108 -8.88 15.78 -12.16
C PHE A 108 -9.14 14.60 -13.09
N SER A 109 -9.14 14.84 -14.39
CA SER A 109 -9.22 13.80 -15.41
C SER A 109 -7.86 13.60 -16.06
N LEU A 110 -7.35 12.37 -16.02
CA LEU A 110 -6.03 12.01 -16.50
C LEU A 110 -6.11 10.82 -17.45
N LYS A 111 -5.02 10.58 -18.17
CA LYS A 111 -4.89 9.48 -19.12
C LYS A 111 -3.96 8.40 -18.58
N LEU A 112 -4.37 7.15 -18.72
CA LEU A 112 -3.52 5.97 -18.56
C LEU A 112 -2.99 5.57 -19.94
N GLN A 113 -1.67 5.52 -20.08
CA GLN A 113 -1.01 5.11 -21.31
C GLN A 113 -0.20 3.82 -21.06
N PRO A 114 -0.44 2.75 -21.84
CA PRO A 114 0.34 1.52 -21.71
C PRO A 114 1.84 1.74 -21.92
N MET A 115 2.65 1.00 -21.18
CA MET A 115 4.09 0.83 -21.38
C MET A 115 4.40 -0.65 -21.66
N GLU A 116 5.67 -0.96 -21.88
CA GLU A 116 6.16 -2.34 -21.90
C GLU A 116 5.93 -3.03 -20.54
N GLU A 117 5.93 -4.36 -20.56
CA GLU A 117 5.87 -5.22 -19.35
C GLU A 117 4.60 -5.04 -18.49
N ASN A 118 3.47 -4.71 -19.10
CA ASN A 118 2.17 -4.48 -18.43
C ASN A 118 2.14 -3.24 -17.50
N ASN A 119 3.15 -2.39 -17.57
CA ASN A 119 3.20 -1.14 -16.85
C ASN A 119 2.38 -0.05 -17.56
N PHE A 120 2.20 1.09 -16.91
CA PHE A 120 1.55 2.26 -17.50
C PHE A 120 2.18 3.57 -17.04
N LYS A 121 1.92 4.64 -17.81
CA LYS A 121 2.15 6.03 -17.41
C LYS A 121 0.83 6.72 -17.14
N VAL A 122 0.85 7.64 -16.19
CA VAL A 122 -0.23 8.59 -15.93
C VAL A 122 0.14 9.91 -16.58
N LEU A 123 -0.74 10.45 -17.41
CA LEU A 123 -0.57 11.73 -18.08
C LEU A 123 -1.63 12.74 -17.62
N PHE A 124 -1.18 13.95 -17.32
CA PHE A 124 -2.04 15.12 -17.06
C PHE A 124 -1.63 16.23 -18.03
N GLU A 125 -2.58 16.82 -18.76
CA GLU A 125 -2.30 17.87 -19.76
C GLU A 125 -1.19 17.48 -20.77
N ASN A 126 -1.18 16.21 -21.20
CA ASN A 126 -0.15 15.60 -22.07
C ASN A 126 1.26 15.51 -21.48
N GLN A 127 1.45 15.82 -20.20
CA GLN A 127 2.70 15.61 -19.47
C GLN A 127 2.64 14.30 -18.70
N GLU A 128 3.70 13.49 -18.79
CA GLU A 128 3.86 12.32 -17.93
C GLU A 128 4.09 12.80 -16.49
N ILE A 129 3.32 12.29 -15.54
CA ILE A 129 3.41 12.71 -14.14
C ILE A 129 3.88 11.58 -13.22
N LEU A 130 3.44 10.34 -13.49
CA LEU A 130 3.74 9.13 -12.72
C LEU A 130 3.80 7.92 -13.65
N LYS A 131 4.43 6.84 -13.18
CA LYS A 131 4.34 5.49 -13.75
C LYS A 131 3.63 4.58 -12.77
N GLY A 132 3.13 3.43 -13.21
CA GLY A 132 2.52 2.48 -12.30
C GLY A 132 2.36 1.07 -12.85
N VAL A 133 1.93 0.18 -11.97
CA VAL A 133 1.66 -1.23 -12.24
C VAL A 133 0.42 -1.67 -11.45
N PHE A 134 -0.41 -2.48 -12.11
CA PHE A 134 -1.52 -3.16 -11.44
C PHE A 134 -1.08 -4.55 -11.00
N ILE A 135 -1.47 -4.93 -9.80
CA ILE A 135 -1.15 -6.23 -9.23
C ILE A 135 -2.39 -6.85 -8.60
N LEU A 136 -2.47 -8.17 -8.64
CA LEU A 136 -3.42 -8.95 -7.87
C LEU A 136 -2.65 -9.61 -6.72
N GLU A 137 -2.97 -9.22 -5.49
CA GLU A 137 -2.43 -9.86 -4.29
C GLU A 137 -3.38 -10.93 -3.79
N SER A 138 -2.85 -12.13 -3.59
CA SER A 138 -3.61 -13.28 -3.06
C SER A 138 -3.61 -13.33 -1.53
N LYS A 139 -2.65 -12.64 -0.88
CA LYS A 139 -2.51 -12.51 0.58
C LYS A 139 -2.81 -11.08 1.05
N THR A 140 -3.00 -10.93 2.36
CA THR A 140 -3.49 -9.70 3.00
C THR A 140 -2.59 -8.47 2.75
N PRO A 141 -3.15 -7.34 2.26
CA PRO A 141 -4.54 -7.15 1.84
C PRO A 141 -4.83 -7.82 0.49
N LYS A 142 -5.80 -8.76 0.46
CA LYS A 142 -6.18 -9.47 -0.77
C LYS A 142 -6.97 -8.55 -1.69
N GLY A 143 -6.65 -8.55 -2.98
CA GLY A 143 -7.43 -7.83 -3.99
C GLY A 143 -6.58 -7.26 -5.12
N VAL A 144 -7.22 -6.44 -5.95
CA VAL A 144 -6.54 -5.68 -6.99
C VAL A 144 -5.96 -4.41 -6.37
N HIS A 145 -4.67 -4.19 -6.60
CA HIS A 145 -3.95 -3.01 -6.17
C HIS A 145 -3.27 -2.32 -7.34
N VAL A 146 -2.97 -1.06 -7.13
CA VAL A 146 -2.17 -0.23 -8.04
C VAL A 146 -1.04 0.40 -7.25
N LYS A 147 0.16 0.37 -7.82
CA LYS A 147 1.34 1.02 -7.24
C LYS A 147 1.86 2.06 -8.21
N PHE A 148 2.13 3.26 -7.71
CA PHE A 148 2.59 4.40 -8.49
C PHE A 148 4.00 4.82 -8.10
N PHE A 149 4.78 5.18 -9.11
CA PHE A 149 6.20 5.51 -9.03
C PHE A 149 6.46 6.85 -9.72
N GLN A 150 7.46 7.58 -9.24
CA GLN A 150 7.98 8.74 -9.94
C GLN A 150 8.63 8.33 -11.27
N LEU A 151 8.77 9.28 -12.20
CA LEU A 151 9.27 8.98 -13.55
C LEU A 151 10.71 8.46 -13.56
N ASN A 152 11.53 8.89 -12.59
CA ASN A 152 12.91 8.48 -12.39
C ASN A 152 13.08 7.22 -11.52
N GLU A 153 12.03 6.74 -10.87
CA GLU A 153 12.06 5.51 -10.05
C GLU A 153 11.91 4.27 -10.94
N GLU A 154 12.54 3.17 -10.54
CA GLU A 154 12.30 1.84 -11.14
C GLU A 154 10.95 1.30 -10.65
N ILE A 155 10.20 0.64 -11.54
CA ILE A 155 8.92 0.03 -11.17
C ILE A 155 9.22 -1.28 -10.44
N ASN A 156 8.88 -1.35 -9.15
CA ASN A 156 9.01 -2.55 -8.35
C ASN A 156 7.64 -3.01 -7.84
N PRO A 157 6.99 -4.00 -8.48
CA PRO A 157 5.67 -4.50 -8.04
C PRO A 157 5.67 -5.08 -6.62
N GLN A 158 6.81 -5.55 -6.11
CA GLN A 158 6.94 -6.22 -4.82
C GLN A 158 7.10 -5.24 -3.65
N ILE A 159 7.16 -3.94 -3.91
CA ILE A 159 7.38 -2.93 -2.88
C ILE A 159 6.24 -2.91 -1.87
N ARG A 160 6.54 -2.77 -0.58
CA ARG A 160 5.52 -2.86 0.47
C ARG A 160 4.70 -1.57 0.59
N TYR A 161 3.50 -1.70 1.14
CA TYR A 161 2.52 -0.60 1.31
C TYR A 161 2.89 0.39 2.43
N ASP A 162 3.88 0.07 3.28
CA ASP A 162 4.40 0.90 4.37
C ASP A 162 5.55 1.81 3.95
N GLU A 163 6.07 1.61 2.74
CA GLU A 163 7.05 2.49 2.14
C GLU A 163 6.35 3.74 1.56
N VAL A 164 7.06 4.87 1.43
CA VAL A 164 6.55 6.21 1.06
C VAL A 164 5.98 6.29 -0.38
N TYR A 165 5.56 5.17 -0.97
CA TYR A 165 5.04 5.07 -2.33
C TYR A 165 3.54 5.25 -2.36
N SER A 166 3.05 5.93 -3.40
CA SER A 166 1.62 6.04 -3.60
C SER A 166 1.08 4.71 -4.13
N SER A 167 0.15 4.13 -3.38
CA SER A 167 -0.51 2.88 -3.71
C SER A 167 -2.00 3.00 -3.46
N GLY A 168 -2.81 2.27 -4.20
CA GLY A 168 -4.23 2.17 -3.93
C GLY A 168 -4.78 0.76 -4.10
N TYR A 169 -5.93 0.54 -3.50
CA TYR A 169 -6.64 -0.75 -3.53
C TYR A 169 -8.04 -0.56 -4.09
N LEU A 170 -8.51 -1.55 -4.85
CA LEU A 170 -9.86 -1.57 -5.41
C LEU A 170 -10.89 -1.71 -4.29
N LEU A 171 -11.90 -0.85 -4.27
CA LEU A 171 -12.97 -0.85 -3.29
C LEU A 171 -14.09 -1.82 -3.71
N GLU A 172 -14.25 -2.94 -2.99
CA GLU A 172 -15.20 -4.00 -3.37
C GLU A 172 -16.37 -4.22 -2.40
N ASN A 173 -16.29 -3.72 -1.16
CA ASN A 173 -17.28 -4.02 -0.11
C ASN A 173 -17.63 -2.76 0.70
N PRO A 174 -18.49 -1.86 0.19
CA PRO A 174 -18.89 -0.68 0.95
C PRO A 174 -19.67 -1.06 2.21
N ILE A 175 -19.62 -0.23 3.25
CA ILE A 175 -20.38 -0.35 4.50
C ILE A 175 -21.66 0.48 4.42
N HIS A 176 -21.60 1.71 3.91
CA HIS A 176 -22.71 2.67 3.92
C HIS A 176 -23.38 2.88 2.56
N VAL A 177 -22.60 2.88 1.48
CA VAL A 177 -23.10 3.00 0.10
C VAL A 177 -23.44 1.62 -0.48
N LYS A 178 -24.32 1.53 -1.49
CA LYS A 178 -24.71 0.22 -2.05
C LYS A 178 -23.60 -0.41 -2.89
N SER A 179 -22.85 0.41 -3.61
CA SER A 179 -21.77 -0.02 -4.50
C SER A 179 -20.88 1.17 -4.84
N PHE A 180 -19.58 0.95 -4.99
CA PHE A 180 -18.66 1.95 -5.54
C PHE A 180 -18.69 1.92 -7.06
N LYS A 181 -19.24 2.95 -7.70
CA LYS A 181 -19.28 3.09 -9.16
C LYS A 181 -18.57 4.34 -9.66
N THR A 182 -18.49 5.35 -8.82
CA THR A 182 -17.96 6.68 -9.11
C THR A 182 -17.10 7.17 -7.95
N ILE A 183 -16.30 8.21 -8.22
CA ILE A 183 -15.58 8.95 -7.17
C ILE A 183 -16.52 9.38 -6.04
N LEU A 184 -17.70 9.90 -6.40
CA LEU A 184 -18.68 10.37 -5.42
C LEU A 184 -19.10 9.27 -4.44
N ASP A 185 -19.18 8.02 -4.89
CA ASP A 185 -19.55 6.91 -4.00
C ASP A 185 -18.46 6.63 -2.95
N CYS A 186 -17.19 6.79 -3.32
CA CYS A 186 -16.06 6.70 -2.39
C CYS A 186 -16.08 7.85 -1.37
N GLU A 187 -16.33 9.08 -1.82
CA GLU A 187 -16.43 10.23 -0.93
C GLU A 187 -17.60 10.10 0.05
N MET A 188 -18.78 9.73 -0.45
CA MET A 188 -19.95 9.58 0.41
C MET A 188 -19.76 8.45 1.42
N GLU A 189 -19.09 7.36 1.07
CA GLU A 189 -18.73 6.32 2.04
C GLU A 189 -17.88 6.89 3.18
N GLN A 190 -16.83 7.66 2.86
CA GLN A 190 -15.94 8.28 3.84
C GLN A 190 -16.67 9.32 4.70
N GLU A 191 -17.46 10.21 4.09
CA GLU A 191 -18.21 11.25 4.80
C GLU A 191 -19.29 10.68 5.71
N ILE A 192 -19.99 9.63 5.27
CA ILE A 192 -20.99 8.95 6.12
C ILE A 192 -20.30 8.28 7.29
N SER A 193 -19.19 7.57 7.07
CA SER A 193 -18.42 6.93 8.16
C SER A 193 -17.96 7.98 9.17
N GLY A 194 -17.35 9.07 8.71
CA GLY A 194 -16.90 10.16 9.57
C GLY A 194 -18.05 10.84 10.32
N CYS A 195 -19.23 10.94 9.72
CA CYS A 195 -20.42 11.41 10.42
C CYS A 195 -20.84 10.48 11.56
N TRP A 196 -20.83 9.16 11.34
CA TRP A 196 -21.18 8.19 12.39
C TRP A 196 -20.18 8.19 13.56
N GLU A 197 -18.91 8.43 13.26
CA GLU A 197 -17.83 8.56 14.25
C GLU A 197 -17.86 9.91 15.01
N SER A 198 -18.54 10.92 14.47
CA SER A 198 -18.64 12.24 15.07
C SER A 198 -19.71 12.31 16.16
N ASP A 199 -19.44 13.14 17.17
CA ASP A 199 -20.43 13.55 18.18
C ASP A 199 -21.69 14.11 17.51
N GLU A 200 -22.88 13.77 18.05
CA GLU A 200 -24.18 14.14 17.46
C GLU A 200 -24.30 15.64 17.13
N LYS A 201 -23.70 16.51 17.96
CA LYS A 201 -23.72 17.97 17.78
C LYS A 201 -22.87 18.47 16.60
N ASN A 202 -21.89 17.69 16.17
CA ASN A 202 -20.91 18.05 15.13
C ASN A 202 -21.20 17.34 13.80
N ARG A 203 -22.25 16.53 13.73
CA ARG A 203 -22.60 15.78 12.53
C ARG A 203 -23.05 16.74 11.42
N PRO A 204 -22.53 16.57 10.18
CA PRO A 204 -23.02 17.33 9.03
C PRO A 204 -24.50 17.02 8.72
N TRP A 205 -24.93 15.78 9.01
CA TRP A 205 -26.33 15.35 8.86
C TRP A 205 -26.78 14.62 10.12
N LYS A 206 -27.99 14.95 10.60
CA LYS A 206 -28.54 14.44 11.87
C LYS A 206 -28.50 12.91 11.98
N ASP A 207 -28.81 12.22 10.89
CA ASP A 207 -28.86 10.76 10.77
C ASP A 207 -27.74 10.21 9.88
N CYS A 208 -26.72 11.03 9.57
CA CYS A 208 -25.63 10.68 8.67
C CYS A 208 -26.09 10.22 7.29
N ARG A 209 -27.18 10.81 6.79
CA ARG A 209 -27.69 10.59 5.45
C ARG A 209 -27.58 11.88 4.63
N PRO A 210 -26.64 11.94 3.68
CA PRO A 210 -26.48 13.11 2.81
C PRO A 210 -27.77 13.36 2.00
N PRO A 211 -28.35 14.57 2.03
CA PRO A 211 -29.57 14.86 1.29
C PRO A 211 -29.33 14.77 -0.21
N GLY A 212 -30.24 14.11 -0.94
CA GLY A 212 -30.18 13.97 -2.39
C GLY A 212 -29.25 12.85 -2.90
N TYR A 213 -28.48 12.19 -2.02
CA TYR A 213 -27.64 11.06 -2.40
C TYR A 213 -28.40 9.73 -2.31
N ASN A 214 -28.61 9.08 -3.46
CA ASN A 214 -29.54 7.95 -3.59
C ASN A 214 -28.87 6.56 -3.49
N ASN A 215 -27.54 6.51 -3.41
CA ASN A 215 -26.77 5.26 -3.40
C ASN A 215 -26.46 4.77 -1.96
N LEU A 216 -27.40 4.94 -1.03
CA LEU A 216 -27.31 4.53 0.37
C LEU A 216 -27.86 3.11 0.61
N LYS A 217 -27.21 2.29 1.42
CA LYS A 217 -27.70 0.94 1.78
C LYS A 217 -28.99 0.95 2.58
N TYR A 218 -29.11 1.88 3.52
CA TYR A 218 -30.24 1.94 4.45
C TYR A 218 -31.07 3.20 4.17
N ARG A 219 -32.38 3.01 3.95
CA ARG A 219 -33.36 4.10 3.77
C ARG A 219 -33.94 4.56 5.10
#